data_AF-W9Z5N3-F1
#
_entry.id   AF-W9Z5N3-F1
#
_cell.length_a   1.000
_cell.length_b   1.000
_cell.length_c   1.000
_cell.angle_alpha   90.00
_cell.angle_beta   90.00
_cell.angle_gamma   90.00
#
_symmetry.space_group_name_H-M   'P 1'
#
loop_
_entity.id
_entity.type
_entity.pdbx_description
1 polymer ?
#
loop_
_entity_poly.entity_id
_entity_poly.type
_entity_poly.pdbx_seq_one_letter_code
_entity_poly.pdbx_strand_id
1 'polypeptide(L)'
;MLHVIGAAPGAHTDRDWVETWKASSEFHGVQKELDSLAQSRHVTSEADTQDTSYAASVSQQFLACTQRVAQQYWRTPTYIYSKLSLCFITSLFIGLSFQNSPLSLQGLQNQLFSIFMLLVIFAFLIYQTMPGFVTQRTLYEGRERSSKTYAWYNLILANTVIEMAWNSVASLAIYFPFYFLVGMYDNGRITDTQHERGAFMFLLTWAFMVYEGTFAHMCVAGAPTAEVGATLGLFLFMMALVFCGVLVPYSSLPGFWTFMYRVSPLTYLIGAMISNGVGKQELTCSEIEFLQFQTPANLTCGEYVGQFVQAVGGALSNPGSNQTCLYCPIASTDTYLTTMSIRYSERWRNFGLLWAFIVFDVIAALAAYWLIRVPKKGTRLLFWKK
;
A
#
# COMPACT_ATOMS: atom_id res chain seq x y z
N MET A 1 -38.93 43.35 23.51
CA MET A 1 -38.37 43.50 22.15
C MET A 1 -39.15 42.70 21.12
N LEU A 2 -39.27 41.37 21.24
CA LEU A 2 -39.98 40.49 20.29
C LEU A 2 -41.48 40.83 20.07
N HIS A 3 -42.19 41.27 21.11
CA HIS A 3 -43.59 41.74 21.00
C HIS A 3 -43.74 43.08 20.24
N VAL A 4 -42.71 43.94 20.25
CA VAL A 4 -42.76 45.28 19.62
C VAL A 4 -42.45 45.20 18.12
N ILE A 5 -41.67 44.19 17.72
CA ILE A 5 -41.31 43.91 16.31
C ILE A 5 -42.23 42.86 15.65
N GLY A 6 -43.29 42.41 16.33
CA GLY A 6 -44.27 41.47 15.75
C GLY A 6 -43.75 40.06 15.53
N ALA A 7 -42.59 39.71 16.08
CA ALA A 7 -41.96 38.39 15.89
C ALA A 7 -42.39 37.35 16.94
N ALA A 8 -43.22 37.75 17.92
CA ALA A 8 -43.79 36.85 18.91
C ALA A 8 -45.15 36.27 18.44
N PRO A 9 -45.46 35.00 18.72
CA PRO A 9 -46.75 34.41 18.37
C PRO A 9 -47.92 35.24 18.95
N GLY A 10 -48.81 35.73 18.09
CA GLY A 10 -49.97 36.56 18.47
C GLY A 10 -49.71 38.07 18.52
N ALA A 11 -48.52 38.54 18.16
CA ALA A 11 -48.21 39.97 18.01
C ALA A 11 -48.24 40.37 16.53
N HIS A 12 -49.05 41.37 16.16
CA HIS A 12 -49.05 41.96 14.82
C HIS A 12 -48.48 43.38 14.90
N THR A 13 -47.67 43.76 13.90
CA THR A 13 -47.13 45.11 13.78
C THR A 13 -47.79 45.86 12.63
N ASP A 14 -48.29 47.06 12.91
CA ASP A 14 -48.91 47.94 11.91
C ASP A 14 -47.89 48.61 10.98
N ARG A 15 -46.59 48.57 11.33
CA ARG A 15 -45.49 49.14 10.54
C ARG A 15 -44.62 48.05 9.94
N ASP A 16 -44.36 48.17 8.64
CA ASP A 16 -43.28 47.41 8.00
C ASP A 16 -41.92 47.99 8.42
N TRP A 17 -41.26 47.29 9.34
CA TRP A 17 -39.95 47.67 9.87
C TRP A 17 -38.85 47.62 8.80
N VAL A 18 -39.01 46.82 7.73
CA VAL A 18 -38.05 46.73 6.62
C VAL A 18 -38.11 48.01 5.79
N GLU A 19 -39.31 48.46 5.41
CA GLU A 19 -39.48 49.72 4.68
C GLU A 19 -39.11 50.93 5.54
N THR A 20 -39.50 50.92 6.82
CA THR A 20 -39.16 52.00 7.76
C THR A 20 -37.64 52.15 7.93
N TRP A 21 -36.90 51.04 7.99
CA TRP A 21 -35.44 51.06 8.04
C TRP A 21 -34.84 51.59 6.74
N LYS A 22 -35.29 51.10 5.57
CA LYS A 22 -34.81 51.56 4.26
C LYS A 22 -35.06 53.04 4.02
N ALA A 23 -36.16 53.59 4.52
CA ALA A 23 -36.51 55.00 4.41
C ALA A 23 -35.79 55.90 5.44
N SER A 24 -35.10 55.32 6.44
CA SER A 24 -34.42 56.08 7.50
C SER A 24 -33.14 56.76 7.02
N SER A 25 -32.77 57.86 7.67
CA SER A 25 -31.48 58.54 7.45
C SER A 25 -30.28 57.65 7.80
N GLU A 26 -30.42 56.76 8.80
CA GLU A 26 -29.38 55.85 9.24
C GLU A 26 -29.01 54.82 8.17
N PHE A 27 -30.00 54.26 7.47
CA PHE A 27 -29.74 53.35 6.34
C PHE A 27 -28.96 54.04 5.21
N HIS A 28 -29.33 55.27 4.87
CA HIS A 28 -28.61 56.06 3.87
C HIS A 28 -27.19 56.43 4.34
N GLY A 29 -27.01 56.68 5.64
CA GLY A 29 -25.69 56.88 6.26
C GLY A 29 -24.78 55.66 6.11
N VAL A 30 -25.28 54.47 6.47
CA VAL A 30 -24.56 53.20 6.32
C VAL A 30 -24.24 52.90 4.86
N GLN A 31 -25.18 53.14 3.94
CA GLN A 31 -24.96 52.91 2.51
C GLN A 31 -23.86 53.83 1.97
N LYS A 32 -23.86 55.11 2.37
CA LYS A 32 -22.83 56.07 1.97
C LYS A 32 -21.45 55.70 2.53
N GLU A 33 -21.39 55.17 3.75
CA GLU A 33 -20.16 54.65 4.35
C GLU A 33 -19.65 53.42 3.58
N LEU A 34 -20.53 52.49 3.22
CA LEU A 34 -20.18 51.33 2.38
C LEU A 34 -19.63 51.73 1.01
N ASP A 35 -20.25 52.72 0.36
CA ASP A 35 -19.78 53.22 -0.94
C ASP A 35 -18.40 53.89 -0.82
N SER A 36 -18.16 54.65 0.26
CA SER A 36 -16.85 55.24 0.59
C SER A 36 -15.77 54.15 0.83
N LEU A 37 -16.12 53.09 1.56
CA LEU A 37 -15.23 51.95 1.80
C LEU A 37 -14.94 51.16 0.52
N ALA A 38 -15.92 51.02 -0.37
CA ALA A 38 -15.74 50.36 -1.67
C ALA A 38 -14.77 51.14 -2.58
N GLN A 39 -14.90 52.47 -2.61
CA GLN A 39 -14.03 53.34 -3.41
C GLN A 39 -12.60 53.40 -2.86
N SER A 40 -12.43 53.48 -1.53
CA SER A 40 -11.11 53.48 -0.90
C SER A 40 -10.34 52.16 -1.09
N ARG A 41 -11.03 51.01 -1.14
CA ARG A 41 -10.42 49.70 -1.38
C ARG A 41 -9.74 49.58 -2.75
N HIS A 42 -10.21 50.29 -3.77
CA HIS A 42 -9.56 50.32 -5.08
C HIS A 42 -8.20 51.03 -5.07
N VAL A 43 -8.00 52.01 -4.17
CA VAL A 43 -6.76 52.79 -4.06
C VAL A 43 -5.67 52.02 -3.31
N THR A 44 -6.04 51.17 -2.36
CA THR A 44 -5.07 50.40 -1.55
C THR A 44 -4.66 49.06 -2.17
N SER A 45 -5.40 48.56 -3.17
CA SER A 45 -5.19 47.22 -3.73
C SER A 45 -3.94 47.07 -4.60
N GLU A 46 -3.28 48.14 -5.02
CA GLU A 46 -2.04 48.07 -5.82
C GLU A 46 -0.80 47.78 -4.96
N ALA A 47 -0.86 48.03 -3.64
CA ALA A 47 0.31 47.92 -2.75
C ALA A 47 0.44 46.57 -2.01
N ASP A 48 -0.59 45.71 -2.00
CA ASP A 48 -0.65 44.51 -1.13
C ASP A 48 -0.94 43.22 -1.91
N THR A 49 -0.26 43.01 -3.05
CA THR A 49 -0.35 41.80 -3.88
C THR A 49 0.48 40.63 -3.34
N GLN A 50 0.58 40.47 -2.02
CA GLN A 50 0.97 39.21 -1.40
C GLN A 50 -0.26 38.57 -0.75
N ASP A 51 -1.21 38.21 -1.59
CA ASP A 51 -2.42 37.47 -1.25
C ASP A 51 -2.07 36.01 -0.90
N THR A 52 -1.22 35.78 0.12
CA THR A 52 -0.93 34.44 0.60
C THR A 52 -2.16 33.93 1.33
N SER A 53 -2.82 32.91 0.77
CA SER A 53 -4.01 32.27 1.37
C SER A 53 -3.79 31.76 2.81
N TYR A 54 -2.54 31.67 3.28
CA TYR A 54 -2.15 31.14 4.57
C TYR A 54 -1.07 32.04 5.21
N ALA A 55 -1.12 32.19 6.54
CA ALA A 55 -0.22 33.08 7.28
C ALA A 55 1.23 32.59 7.42
N ALA A 56 1.48 31.28 7.26
CA ALA A 56 2.80 30.66 7.39
C ALA A 56 3.26 30.02 6.08
N SER A 57 4.58 29.85 5.92
CA SER A 57 5.16 29.14 4.78
C SER A 57 4.72 27.66 4.72
N VAL A 58 4.72 27.08 3.53
CA VAL A 58 4.27 25.69 3.32
C VAL A 58 5.08 24.68 4.14
N SER A 59 6.40 24.88 4.25
CA SER A 59 7.29 24.01 5.02
C SER A 59 7.01 24.05 6.52
N GLN A 60 6.75 25.25 7.07
CA GLN A 60 6.37 25.39 8.49
C GLN A 60 5.01 24.75 8.78
N GLN A 61 4.05 24.91 7.87
CA GLN A 61 2.75 24.23 7.98
C GLN A 61 2.93 22.71 7.97
N PHE A 62 3.73 22.18 7.06
CA PHE A 62 4.00 20.75 6.95
C PHE A 62 4.69 20.20 8.20
N LEU A 63 5.71 20.89 8.72
CA LEU A 63 6.44 20.47 9.92
C LEU A 63 5.51 20.45 11.15
N ALA A 64 4.73 21.53 11.35
CA ALA A 64 3.79 21.61 12.46
C ALA A 64 2.69 20.54 12.35
N CYS A 65 2.17 20.29 11.15
CA CYS A 65 1.18 19.24 10.92
C CYS A 65 1.77 17.85 11.19
N THR A 66 2.99 17.59 10.71
CA THR A 66 3.70 16.32 10.94
C THR A 66 3.97 16.07 12.41
N GLN A 67 4.44 17.08 13.15
CA GLN A 67 4.66 16.98 14.60
C GLN A 67 3.35 16.68 15.35
N ARG A 68 2.24 17.32 14.95
CA ARG A 68 0.93 17.05 15.53
C ARG A 68 0.46 15.62 15.26
N VAL A 69 0.57 15.15 14.02
CA VAL A 69 0.17 13.78 13.64
C VAL A 69 1.05 12.76 14.39
N ALA A 70 2.35 13.00 14.51
CA ALA A 70 3.26 12.16 15.30
C ALA A 70 2.80 12.04 16.76
N GLN A 71 2.46 13.17 17.40
CA GLN A 71 1.95 13.18 18.77
C GLN A 71 0.61 12.45 18.90
N GLN A 72 -0.27 12.57 17.90
CA GLN A 72 -1.56 11.87 17.90
C GLN A 72 -1.39 10.36 17.81
N TYR A 73 -0.51 9.88 16.93
CA TYR A 73 -0.20 8.45 16.84
C TYR A 73 0.42 7.96 18.16
N TRP A 74 1.41 8.69 18.70
CA TRP A 74 2.05 8.34 19.97
C TRP A 74 1.06 8.27 21.15
N ARG A 75 0.07 9.18 21.18
CA ARG A 75 -0.98 9.21 22.21
C ARG A 75 -2.11 8.19 21.97
N THR A 76 -2.10 7.47 20.85
CA THR A 76 -3.08 6.44 20.50
C THR A 76 -2.41 5.06 20.49
N PRO A 77 -1.96 4.55 21.65
CA PRO A 77 -1.15 3.33 21.73
C PRO A 77 -1.89 2.10 21.19
N THR A 78 -3.21 2.05 21.29
CA THR A 78 -4.03 0.95 20.79
C THR A 78 -3.78 0.70 19.30
N TYR A 79 -3.71 1.75 18.48
CA TYR A 79 -3.47 1.59 17.04
C TYR A 79 -2.08 1.01 16.76
N ILE A 80 -1.04 1.58 17.39
CA ILE A 80 0.35 1.15 17.19
C ILE A 80 0.54 -0.29 17.69
N TYR A 81 0.08 -0.61 18.91
CA TYR A 81 0.24 -1.94 19.48
C TYR A 81 -0.54 -2.99 18.71
N SER A 82 -1.77 -2.70 18.28
CA SER A 82 -2.53 -3.62 17.43
C SER A 82 -1.81 -3.87 16.10
N LYS A 83 -1.22 -2.82 15.49
CA LYS A 83 -0.51 -2.94 14.21
C LYS A 83 0.75 -3.80 14.35
N LEU A 84 1.59 -3.47 15.33
CA LEU A 84 2.82 -4.21 15.62
C LEU A 84 2.54 -5.66 16.06
N SER A 85 1.50 -5.88 16.87
CA SER A 85 1.12 -7.23 17.31
C SER A 85 0.61 -8.06 16.15
N LEU A 86 -0.24 -7.49 15.27
CA LEU A 86 -0.69 -8.18 14.06
C LEU A 86 0.50 -8.58 13.18
N CYS A 87 1.40 -7.63 12.89
CA CYS A 87 2.61 -7.88 12.12
C CYS A 87 3.50 -8.97 12.73
N PHE A 88 3.79 -8.88 14.04
CA PHE A 88 4.66 -9.82 14.72
C PHE A 88 4.03 -11.22 14.87
N ILE A 89 2.79 -11.31 15.33
CA ILE A 89 2.12 -12.60 15.58
C ILE A 89 1.87 -13.33 14.27
N THR A 90 1.39 -12.64 13.22
CA THR A 90 1.14 -13.26 11.92
C THR A 90 2.43 -13.74 11.26
N SER A 91 3.49 -12.94 11.29
CA SER A 91 4.79 -13.34 10.73
C SER A 91 5.44 -14.49 11.50
N LEU A 92 5.32 -14.50 12.83
CA LEU A 92 5.74 -15.61 13.68
C LEU A 92 4.96 -16.89 13.36
N PHE A 93 3.63 -16.80 13.25
CA PHE A 93 2.78 -17.95 12.92
C PHE A 93 3.12 -18.54 11.55
N ILE A 94 3.28 -17.70 10.52
CA ILE A 94 3.66 -18.13 9.18
C ILE A 94 5.08 -18.70 9.19
N GLY A 95 6.02 -18.03 9.86
CA GLY A 95 7.40 -18.48 9.98
C GLY A 95 7.55 -19.85 10.63
N LEU A 96 6.81 -20.09 11.73
CA LEU A 96 6.77 -21.38 12.41
C LEU A 96 6.07 -22.47 11.58
N SER A 97 5.02 -22.11 10.85
CA SER A 97 4.28 -23.06 10.01
C SER A 97 5.13 -23.62 8.87
N PHE A 98 6.04 -22.80 8.31
CA PHE A 98 6.93 -23.17 7.20
C PHE A 98 8.39 -23.31 7.62
N GLN A 99 8.62 -23.70 8.88
CA GLN A 99 9.94 -23.72 9.49
C GLN A 99 10.95 -24.55 8.69
N ASN A 100 12.11 -23.96 8.37
CA ASN A 100 13.24 -24.61 7.68
C ASN A 100 12.82 -25.43 6.44
N SER A 101 12.08 -24.80 5.53
CA SER A 101 11.61 -25.48 4.32
C SER A 101 12.79 -25.90 3.43
N PRO A 102 12.97 -27.20 3.12
CA PRO A 102 14.12 -27.69 2.37
C PRO A 102 14.13 -27.20 0.91
N LEU A 103 15.28 -27.31 0.23
CA LEU A 103 15.40 -27.02 -1.21
C LEU A 103 14.96 -28.21 -2.09
N SER A 104 13.77 -28.72 -1.83
CA SER A 104 13.07 -29.72 -2.66
C SER A 104 11.96 -29.05 -3.47
N LEU A 105 11.36 -29.75 -4.43
CA LEU A 105 10.25 -29.17 -5.22
C LEU A 105 9.09 -28.71 -4.31
N GLN A 106 8.69 -29.57 -3.37
CA GLN A 106 7.68 -29.25 -2.37
C GLN A 106 8.13 -28.12 -1.44
N GLY A 107 9.40 -28.09 -1.05
CA GLY A 107 9.95 -27.05 -0.21
C GLY A 107 9.97 -25.67 -0.88
N LEU A 108 10.27 -25.58 -2.17
CA LEU A 108 10.15 -24.34 -2.94
C LEU A 108 8.70 -23.83 -3.00
N GLN A 109 7.75 -24.74 -3.22
CA GLN A 109 6.32 -24.40 -3.20
C GLN A 109 5.87 -23.92 -1.82
N ASN A 110 6.35 -24.56 -0.74
CA ASN A 110 6.11 -24.13 0.64
C ASN A 110 6.65 -22.71 0.90
N GLN A 111 7.87 -22.40 0.43
CA GLN A 111 8.44 -21.05 0.55
C GLN A 111 7.69 -20.00 -0.29
N LEU A 112 7.19 -20.37 -1.47
CA LEU A 112 6.33 -19.50 -2.27
C LEU A 112 5.00 -19.21 -1.55
N PHE A 113 4.37 -20.24 -0.99
CA PHE A 113 3.11 -20.10 -0.26
C PHE A 113 3.28 -19.34 1.04
N SER A 114 4.42 -19.46 1.74
CA SER A 114 4.67 -18.65 2.93
C SER A 114 4.74 -17.15 2.60
N ILE A 115 5.38 -16.77 1.49
CA ILE A 115 5.38 -15.38 0.98
C ILE A 115 3.96 -14.95 0.61
N PHE A 116 3.21 -15.79 -0.12
CA PHE A 116 1.83 -15.47 -0.51
C PHE A 116 0.92 -15.25 0.71
N MET A 117 1.02 -16.11 1.72
CA MET A 117 0.27 -15.98 2.98
C MET A 117 0.68 -14.73 3.75
N LEU A 118 1.95 -14.34 3.70
CA LEU A 118 2.40 -13.10 4.31
C LEU A 118 1.71 -11.87 3.70
N LEU A 119 1.46 -11.86 2.39
CA LEU A 119 0.79 -10.74 1.72
C LEU A 119 -0.66 -10.57 2.16
N VAL A 120 -1.32 -11.61 2.67
CA VAL A 120 -2.71 -11.54 3.16
C VAL A 120 -2.85 -10.57 4.34
N ILE A 121 -1.75 -10.34 5.11
CA ILE A 121 -1.74 -9.35 6.20
C ILE A 121 -2.14 -7.94 5.73
N PHE A 122 -1.89 -7.63 4.46
CA PHE A 122 -2.19 -6.36 3.82
C PHE A 122 -3.67 -5.96 3.97
N ALA A 123 -4.60 -6.90 3.79
CA ALA A 123 -6.03 -6.63 3.90
C ALA A 123 -6.43 -6.14 5.30
N PHE A 124 -5.81 -6.69 6.34
CA PHE A 124 -6.07 -6.33 7.72
C PHE A 124 -5.44 -4.99 8.10
N LEU A 125 -4.21 -4.74 7.64
CA LEU A 125 -3.51 -3.47 7.89
C LEU A 125 -4.24 -2.28 7.27
N ILE A 126 -4.74 -2.43 6.04
CA ILE A 126 -5.56 -1.40 5.38
C ILE A 126 -6.78 -1.04 6.24
N TYR A 127 -7.52 -2.06 6.69
CA TYR A 127 -8.72 -1.85 7.50
C TYR A 127 -8.41 -1.10 8.80
N GLN A 128 -7.24 -1.38 9.39
CA GLN A 128 -6.81 -0.74 10.62
C GLN A 128 -6.40 0.73 10.41
N THR A 129 -5.77 1.07 9.29
CA THR A 129 -5.22 2.41 9.01
C THR A 129 -6.29 3.44 8.66
N MET A 130 -7.39 3.02 8.02
CA MET A 130 -8.40 3.93 7.48
C MET A 130 -9.17 4.79 8.51
N PRO A 131 -9.62 4.27 9.67
CA PRO A 131 -10.36 5.06 10.65
C PRO A 131 -9.57 6.27 11.17
N GLY A 132 -8.27 6.07 11.44
CA GLY A 132 -7.40 7.15 11.95
C GLY A 132 -7.32 8.34 10.98
N PHE A 133 -7.16 8.05 9.68
CA PHE A 133 -7.14 9.09 8.65
C PHE A 133 -8.48 9.82 8.52
N VAL A 134 -9.61 9.10 8.56
CA VAL A 134 -10.95 9.70 8.42
C VAL A 134 -11.28 10.64 9.58
N THR A 135 -10.90 10.29 10.81
CA THR A 135 -11.10 11.17 11.97
C THR A 135 -10.34 12.48 11.81
N GLN A 136 -9.07 12.43 11.40
CA GLN A 136 -8.26 13.63 11.19
C GLN A 136 -8.79 14.49 10.05
N ARG A 137 -9.20 13.86 8.94
CA ARG A 137 -9.83 14.55 7.81
C ARG A 137 -11.11 15.28 8.23
N THR A 138 -11.98 14.62 9.00
CA THR A 138 -13.24 15.22 9.46
C THR A 138 -12.99 16.47 10.30
N LEU A 139 -11.97 16.43 11.18
CA LEU A 139 -11.56 17.59 11.96
C LEU A 139 -11.05 18.75 11.07
N TYR A 140 -10.23 18.43 10.08
CA TYR A 140 -9.71 19.41 9.14
C TYR A 140 -10.84 20.07 8.33
N GLU A 141 -11.74 19.28 7.76
CA GLU A 141 -12.84 19.77 6.93
C GLU A 141 -13.87 20.57 7.74
N GLY A 142 -14.15 20.16 8.97
CA GLY A 142 -15.16 20.80 9.82
C GLY A 142 -14.70 22.12 10.46
N ARG A 143 -13.40 22.28 10.75
CA ARG A 143 -12.89 23.44 11.52
C ARG A 143 -11.67 24.10 10.90
N GLU A 144 -10.61 23.34 10.64
CA GLU A 144 -9.28 23.90 10.33
C GLU A 144 -9.19 24.48 8.92
N ARG A 145 -10.02 23.97 8.02
CA ARG A 145 -10.13 24.44 6.65
C ARG A 145 -10.82 25.80 6.55
N SER A 146 -11.90 26.02 7.30
CA SER A 146 -12.65 27.28 7.26
C SER A 146 -11.86 28.41 7.91
N SER A 147 -11.04 28.11 8.93
CA SER A 147 -10.09 29.05 9.54
C SER A 147 -8.80 29.25 8.73
N LYS A 148 -8.64 28.57 7.58
CA LYS A 148 -7.43 28.59 6.75
C LYS A 148 -6.14 28.38 7.56
N THR A 149 -6.13 27.42 8.48
CA THR A 149 -4.97 27.18 9.35
C THR A 149 -3.77 26.63 8.57
N TYR A 150 -4.01 25.69 7.65
CA TYR A 150 -3.00 25.12 6.76
C TYR A 150 -3.64 24.52 5.50
N ALA A 151 -2.83 24.25 4.49
CA ALA A 151 -3.29 23.69 3.22
C ALA A 151 -3.61 22.19 3.29
N TRP A 152 -4.59 21.75 2.50
CA TRP A 152 -5.09 20.37 2.52
C TRP A 152 -4.03 19.32 2.15
N TYR A 153 -3.10 19.64 1.26
CA TYR A 153 -2.04 18.72 0.86
C TYR A 153 -1.06 18.45 2.02
N ASN A 154 -0.87 19.42 2.93
CA ASN A 154 -0.06 19.22 4.13
C ASN A 154 -0.68 18.20 5.09
N LEU A 155 -2.02 18.11 5.16
CA LEU A 155 -2.71 17.07 5.94
C LEU A 155 -2.35 15.68 5.44
N ILE A 156 -2.49 15.48 4.13
CA ILE A 156 -2.31 14.17 3.49
C ILE A 156 -0.85 13.76 3.58
N LEU A 157 0.07 14.64 3.18
CA LEU A 157 1.49 14.36 3.23
C LEU A 157 1.97 14.09 4.67
N ALA A 158 1.51 14.86 5.66
CA ALA A 158 1.89 14.65 7.06
C ALA A 158 1.41 13.28 7.57
N ASN A 159 0.17 12.89 7.25
CA ASN A 159 -0.35 11.57 7.58
C ASN A 159 0.46 10.45 6.91
N THR A 160 0.69 10.56 5.61
CA THR A 160 1.43 9.56 4.86
C THR A 160 2.86 9.41 5.38
N VAL A 161 3.56 10.49 5.74
CA VAL A 161 4.92 10.42 6.28
C VAL A 161 4.97 9.73 7.65
N ILE A 162 4.05 10.06 8.56
CA ILE A 162 4.00 9.41 9.87
C ILE A 162 3.59 7.94 9.75
N GLU A 163 2.67 7.63 8.84
CA GLU A 163 2.29 6.25 8.54
C GLU A 163 3.48 5.44 8.02
N MET A 164 4.23 5.98 7.06
CA MET A 164 5.46 5.35 6.54
C MET A 164 6.51 5.11 7.64
N ALA A 165 6.64 6.03 8.60
CA ALA A 165 7.57 5.86 9.72
C ALA A 165 7.18 4.66 10.62
N TRP A 166 5.90 4.54 10.98
CA TRP A 166 5.41 3.40 11.77
C TRP A 166 5.43 2.09 10.98
N ASN A 167 5.16 2.13 9.68
CA ASN A 167 5.30 0.98 8.79
C ASN A 167 6.74 0.51 8.65
N SER A 168 7.70 1.42 8.76
CA SER A 168 9.12 1.06 8.81
C SER A 168 9.44 0.24 10.06
N VAL A 169 8.90 0.61 11.22
CA VAL A 169 9.06 -0.17 12.46
C VAL A 169 8.33 -1.52 12.36
N ALA A 170 7.11 -1.53 11.81
CA ALA A 170 6.34 -2.76 11.61
C ALA A 170 7.02 -3.74 10.63
N SER A 171 7.76 -3.23 9.65
CA SER A 171 8.52 -4.07 8.70
C SER A 171 9.60 -4.91 9.39
N LEU A 172 10.24 -4.38 10.44
CA LEU A 172 11.21 -5.13 11.24
C LEU A 172 10.52 -6.26 12.01
N ALA A 173 9.34 -5.98 12.57
CA ALA A 173 8.55 -6.96 13.30
C ALA A 173 8.11 -8.14 12.41
N ILE A 174 7.95 -7.92 11.11
CA ILE A 174 7.68 -8.99 10.13
C ILE A 174 8.98 -9.69 9.72
N TYR A 175 10.00 -8.92 9.35
CA TYR A 175 11.23 -9.43 8.73
C TYR A 175 11.95 -10.45 9.61
N PHE A 176 12.16 -10.16 10.90
CA PHE A 176 12.92 -11.04 11.78
C PHE A 176 12.30 -12.44 11.94
N PRO A 177 11.06 -12.59 12.44
CA PRO A 177 10.48 -13.92 12.58
C PRO A 177 10.29 -14.60 11.22
N PHE A 178 9.81 -13.90 10.19
CA PHE A 178 9.53 -14.52 8.90
C PHE A 178 10.79 -15.04 8.20
N TYR A 179 11.80 -14.19 8.03
CA TYR A 179 12.98 -14.53 7.21
C TYR A 179 13.82 -15.64 7.84
N PHE A 180 14.02 -15.58 9.16
CA PHE A 180 14.84 -16.55 9.87
C PHE A 180 14.11 -17.87 10.12
N LEU A 181 12.82 -17.87 10.48
CA LEU A 181 12.10 -19.12 10.76
C LEU A 181 11.83 -19.94 9.52
N VAL A 182 11.51 -19.30 8.38
CA VAL A 182 11.29 -20.02 7.11
C VAL A 182 12.59 -20.68 6.61
N GLY A 183 13.76 -20.26 7.10
CA GLY A 183 15.06 -20.81 6.71
C GLY A 183 15.66 -20.19 5.45
N MET A 184 15.13 -19.05 4.98
CA MET A 184 15.63 -18.37 3.77
C MET A 184 17.08 -17.86 3.91
N TYR A 185 17.57 -17.70 5.14
CA TYR A 185 18.97 -17.37 5.41
C TYR A 185 19.94 -18.50 5.03
N ASP A 186 19.55 -19.75 5.29
CA ASP A 186 20.40 -20.93 5.04
C ASP A 186 20.51 -21.22 3.54
N ASN A 187 19.47 -20.90 2.78
CA ASN A 187 19.47 -21.00 1.32
C ASN A 187 20.63 -20.18 0.71
N GLY A 188 20.98 -19.02 1.30
CA GLY A 188 22.09 -18.17 0.85
C GLY A 188 23.49 -18.77 1.07
N ARG A 189 23.64 -19.83 1.88
CA ARG A 189 24.93 -20.38 2.31
C ARG A 189 25.75 -20.97 1.16
N ILE A 190 25.11 -21.61 0.18
CA ILE A 190 25.79 -22.23 -0.97
C ILE A 190 26.48 -21.19 -1.85
N THR A 191 25.89 -19.99 -1.94
CA THR A 191 26.38 -18.90 -2.81
C THR A 191 27.12 -17.82 -2.04
N ASP A 192 27.37 -18.00 -0.75
CA ASP A 192 28.00 -17.02 0.16
C ASP A 192 27.36 -15.61 0.10
N THR A 193 26.05 -15.54 -0.18
CA THR A 193 25.31 -14.27 -0.39
C THR A 193 24.29 -14.01 0.73
N GLN A 194 24.50 -14.62 1.91
CA GLN A 194 23.56 -14.59 3.03
C GLN A 194 23.22 -13.15 3.47
N HIS A 195 24.24 -12.30 3.60
CA HIS A 195 24.06 -10.91 4.04
C HIS A 195 23.37 -10.05 2.98
N GLU A 196 23.73 -10.20 1.71
CA GLU A 196 23.11 -9.46 0.60
C GLU A 196 21.63 -9.82 0.47
N ARG A 197 21.30 -11.11 0.49
CA ARG A 197 19.93 -11.61 0.37
C ARG A 197 19.09 -11.20 1.58
N GLY A 198 19.64 -11.25 2.79
CA GLY A 198 18.95 -10.81 4.00
C GLY A 198 18.62 -9.31 3.95
N ALA A 199 19.61 -8.47 3.63
CA ALA A 199 19.40 -7.03 3.48
C ALA A 199 18.36 -6.70 2.39
N PHE A 200 18.43 -7.37 1.23
CA PHE A 200 17.47 -7.15 0.16
C PHE A 200 16.05 -7.64 0.53
N MET A 201 15.93 -8.75 1.27
CA MET A 201 14.64 -9.23 1.77
C MET A 201 14.01 -8.27 2.80
N PHE A 202 14.84 -7.64 3.63
CA PHE A 202 14.40 -6.56 4.50
C PHE A 202 13.90 -5.36 3.67
N LEU A 203 14.65 -4.92 2.66
CA LEU A 203 14.21 -3.82 1.78
C LEU A 203 12.88 -4.12 1.07
N LEU A 204 12.67 -5.36 0.62
CA LEU A 204 11.40 -5.79 0.03
C LEU A 204 10.24 -5.76 1.04
N THR A 205 10.47 -6.30 2.24
CA THR A 205 9.47 -6.26 3.34
C THR A 205 9.15 -4.82 3.75
N TRP A 206 10.16 -3.96 3.80
CA TRP A 206 10.02 -2.54 4.10
C TRP A 206 9.20 -1.81 3.02
N ALA A 207 9.55 -1.99 1.74
CA ALA A 207 8.81 -1.40 0.64
C ALA A 207 7.37 -1.91 0.57
N PHE A 208 7.12 -3.18 0.91
CA PHE A 208 5.76 -3.72 1.03
C PHE A 208 4.95 -3.02 2.12
N MET A 209 5.53 -2.78 3.30
CA MET A 209 4.85 -2.03 4.37
C MET A 209 4.63 -0.57 4.00
N VAL A 210 5.58 0.07 3.32
CA VAL A 210 5.39 1.45 2.83
C VAL A 210 4.24 1.50 1.80
N TYR A 211 4.22 0.56 0.85
CA TYR A 211 3.16 0.41 -0.14
C TYR A 211 1.78 0.19 0.50
N GLU A 212 1.68 -0.64 1.54
CA GLU A 212 0.44 -0.82 2.31
C GLU A 212 -0.13 0.49 2.84
N GLY A 213 0.70 1.30 3.50
CA GLY A 213 0.28 2.58 4.07
C GLY A 213 -0.16 3.57 2.99
N THR A 214 0.61 3.71 1.89
CA THR A 214 0.26 4.62 0.80
C THR A 214 -1.00 4.19 0.06
N PHE A 215 -1.17 2.89 -0.17
CA PHE A 215 -2.35 2.32 -0.81
C PHE A 215 -3.61 2.53 0.05
N ALA A 216 -3.51 2.35 1.37
CA ALA A 216 -4.60 2.64 2.29
C ALA A 216 -5.02 4.12 2.20
N HIS A 217 -4.05 5.04 2.19
CA HIS A 217 -4.30 6.46 2.01
C HIS A 217 -4.94 6.80 0.67
N MET A 218 -4.49 6.18 -0.44
CA MET A 218 -5.10 6.34 -1.76
C MET A 218 -6.59 5.98 -1.73
N CYS A 219 -6.94 4.83 -1.15
CA CYS A 219 -8.31 4.34 -1.13
C CYS A 219 -9.24 5.19 -0.23
N VAL A 220 -8.73 5.70 0.88
CA VAL A 220 -9.54 6.43 1.88
C VAL A 220 -9.60 7.94 1.63
N ALA A 221 -8.62 8.52 0.94
CA ALA A 221 -8.52 9.98 0.73
C ALA A 221 -9.82 10.59 0.17
N GLY A 222 -10.39 9.96 -0.86
CA GLY A 222 -11.65 10.37 -1.49
C GLY A 222 -12.91 9.82 -0.83
N ALA A 223 -12.81 8.76 -0.02
CA ALA A 223 -13.97 8.00 0.46
C ALA A 223 -14.86 8.80 1.44
N PRO A 224 -16.20 8.64 1.44
CA PRO A 224 -17.09 9.29 2.40
C PRO A 224 -16.81 8.87 3.83
N THR A 225 -16.66 7.56 4.07
CA THR A 225 -16.39 6.94 5.37
C THR A 225 -15.24 5.94 5.28
N ALA A 226 -14.75 5.45 6.42
CA ALA A 226 -13.67 4.48 6.46
C ALA A 226 -14.09 3.14 5.83
N GLU A 227 -15.35 2.73 6.02
CA GLU A 227 -15.91 1.47 5.53
C GLU A 227 -15.98 1.43 4.00
N VAL A 228 -16.35 2.54 3.36
CA VAL A 228 -16.36 2.65 1.90
C VAL A 228 -14.94 2.59 1.35
N GLY A 229 -13.99 3.28 1.98
CA GLY A 229 -12.57 3.19 1.64
C GLY A 229 -12.06 1.76 1.76
N ALA A 230 -12.43 1.06 2.85
CA ALA A 230 -12.01 -0.31 3.13
C ALA A 230 -12.56 -1.30 2.11
N THR A 231 -13.82 -1.13 1.73
CA THR A 231 -14.45 -1.98 0.70
C THR A 231 -13.76 -1.82 -0.65
N LEU A 232 -13.44 -0.59 -1.05
CA LEU A 232 -12.68 -0.31 -2.27
C LEU A 232 -11.26 -0.89 -2.20
N GLY A 233 -10.56 -0.65 -1.09
CA GLY A 233 -9.20 -1.16 -0.88
C GLY A 233 -9.14 -2.69 -0.91
N LEU A 234 -10.09 -3.37 -0.25
CA LEU A 234 -10.18 -4.83 -0.24
C LEU A 234 -10.50 -5.38 -1.64
N PHE A 235 -11.39 -4.74 -2.39
CA PHE A 235 -11.70 -5.15 -3.77
C PHE A 235 -10.46 -5.07 -4.67
N LEU A 236 -9.76 -3.94 -4.64
CA LEU A 236 -8.53 -3.74 -5.43
C LEU A 236 -7.42 -4.70 -5.00
N PHE A 237 -7.26 -4.94 -3.69
CA PHE A 237 -6.31 -5.91 -3.16
C PHE A 237 -6.64 -7.34 -3.62
N MET A 238 -7.90 -7.76 -3.55
CA MET A 238 -8.32 -9.09 -4.01
C MET A 238 -8.03 -9.30 -5.50
N MET A 239 -8.25 -8.28 -6.33
CA MET A 239 -7.84 -8.31 -7.74
C MET A 239 -6.32 -8.45 -7.88
N ALA A 240 -5.53 -7.66 -7.15
CA ALA A 240 -4.08 -7.78 -7.19
C ALA A 240 -3.57 -9.16 -6.71
N LEU A 241 -4.22 -9.74 -5.70
CA LEU A 241 -3.85 -11.01 -5.08
C LEU A 241 -4.19 -12.23 -5.95
N VAL A 242 -5.38 -12.26 -6.56
CA VAL A 242 -5.78 -13.38 -7.44
C VAL A 242 -4.89 -13.47 -8.67
N PHE A 243 -4.51 -12.32 -9.23
CA PHE A 243 -3.72 -12.23 -10.46
C PHE A 243 -2.21 -12.07 -10.24
N CYS A 244 -1.69 -12.32 -9.03
CA CYS A 244 -0.25 -12.16 -8.73
C CYS A 244 0.65 -13.29 -9.28
N GLY A 245 0.08 -14.36 -9.86
CA GLY A 245 0.82 -15.48 -10.45
C GLY A 245 1.01 -16.70 -9.56
N VAL A 246 0.62 -16.64 -8.28
CA VAL A 246 0.74 -17.78 -7.34
C VAL A 246 -0.47 -18.71 -7.42
N LEU A 247 -1.69 -18.16 -7.39
CA LEU A 247 -2.94 -18.93 -7.48
C LEU A 247 -3.19 -19.46 -8.89
N VAL A 248 -2.96 -18.61 -9.89
CA VAL A 248 -3.07 -18.96 -11.31
C VAL A 248 -1.78 -18.51 -12.00
N PRO A 249 -1.01 -19.43 -12.61
CA PRO A 249 0.23 -19.08 -13.29
C PRO A 249 -0.06 -18.22 -14.52
N TYR A 250 0.89 -17.36 -14.88
CA TYR A 250 0.75 -16.41 -16.00
C TYR A 250 0.36 -17.07 -17.32
N SER A 251 0.90 -18.26 -17.61
CA SER A 251 0.61 -19.05 -18.81
C SER A 251 -0.85 -19.53 -18.91
N SER A 252 -1.54 -19.63 -17.79
CA SER A 252 -2.93 -20.12 -17.72
C SER A 252 -3.95 -18.98 -17.63
N LEU A 253 -3.51 -17.72 -17.65
CA LEU A 253 -4.41 -16.57 -17.63
C LEU A 253 -5.07 -16.36 -19.01
N PRO A 254 -6.41 -16.18 -19.07
CA PRO A 254 -7.07 -15.80 -20.31
C PRO A 254 -6.50 -14.47 -20.84
N GLY A 255 -6.37 -14.33 -22.16
CA GLY A 255 -5.70 -13.18 -22.81
C GLY A 255 -6.13 -11.80 -22.28
N PHE A 256 -7.43 -11.61 -21.98
CA PHE A 256 -7.93 -10.37 -21.38
C PHE A 256 -7.35 -10.10 -19.99
N TRP A 257 -7.22 -11.09 -19.12
CA TRP A 257 -6.76 -10.90 -17.73
C TRP A 257 -5.24 -10.77 -17.59
N THR A 258 -4.49 -10.89 -18.70
CA THR A 258 -3.03 -10.75 -18.70
C THR A 258 -2.57 -9.35 -18.29
N PHE A 259 -3.38 -8.30 -18.49
CA PHE A 259 -3.03 -6.94 -18.04
C PHE A 259 -2.99 -6.87 -16.51
N MET A 260 -3.88 -7.58 -15.81
CA MET A 260 -4.00 -7.50 -14.36
C MET A 260 -2.74 -8.01 -13.66
N TYR A 261 -2.13 -9.06 -14.22
CA TYR A 261 -0.83 -9.57 -13.77
C TYR A 261 0.28 -8.50 -13.84
N ARG A 262 0.27 -7.64 -14.88
CA ARG A 262 1.25 -6.57 -15.09
C ARG A 262 0.97 -5.31 -14.26
N VAL A 263 -0.30 -5.05 -13.94
CA VAL A 263 -0.69 -3.89 -13.13
C VAL A 263 -0.64 -4.21 -11.63
N SER A 264 -0.61 -5.49 -11.25
CA SER A 264 -0.53 -5.91 -9.85
C SER A 264 0.88 -5.69 -9.26
N PRO A 265 1.03 -4.84 -8.23
CA PRO A 265 2.32 -4.67 -7.54
C PRO A 265 2.74 -5.94 -6.79
N LEU A 266 1.78 -6.78 -6.40
CA LEU A 266 2.05 -8.03 -5.69
C LEU A 266 2.79 -9.05 -6.57
N THR A 267 2.53 -9.05 -7.88
CA THR A 267 3.29 -9.87 -8.84
C THR A 267 4.79 -9.60 -8.75
N TYR A 268 5.17 -8.32 -8.76
CA TYR A 268 6.56 -7.90 -8.71
C TYR A 268 7.19 -8.17 -7.36
N LEU A 269 6.43 -7.93 -6.27
CA LEU A 269 6.88 -8.19 -4.91
C LEU A 269 7.14 -9.68 -4.67
N ILE A 270 6.20 -10.57 -5.00
CA ILE A 270 6.37 -12.02 -4.86
C ILE A 270 7.57 -12.48 -5.69
N GLY A 271 7.62 -12.07 -6.96
CA GLY A 271 8.72 -12.41 -7.85
C GLY A 271 10.08 -12.00 -7.30
N ALA A 272 10.19 -10.82 -6.69
CA ALA A 272 11.42 -10.35 -6.05
C ALA A 272 11.75 -11.12 -4.75
N MET A 273 10.76 -11.37 -3.90
CA MET A 273 10.95 -12.07 -2.62
C MET A 273 11.36 -13.54 -2.84
N ILE A 274 10.64 -14.27 -3.70
CA ILE A 274 10.95 -15.69 -3.94
C ILE A 274 12.27 -15.83 -4.70
N SER A 275 12.53 -15.02 -5.73
CA SER A 275 13.80 -15.10 -6.46
C SER A 275 14.99 -14.77 -5.57
N ASN A 276 14.86 -13.82 -4.63
CA ASN A 276 15.89 -13.54 -3.65
C ASN A 276 16.08 -14.69 -2.64
N GLY A 277 14.97 -15.29 -2.16
CA GLY A 277 15.00 -16.35 -1.17
C GLY A 277 15.60 -17.67 -1.68
N VAL A 278 15.27 -18.08 -2.91
CA VAL A 278 15.63 -19.41 -3.43
C VAL A 278 16.49 -19.40 -4.70
N GLY A 279 16.74 -18.25 -5.32
CA GLY A 279 17.43 -18.22 -6.62
C GLY A 279 18.88 -18.67 -6.59
N LYS A 280 19.40 -19.10 -7.74
CA LYS A 280 20.77 -19.59 -7.95
C LYS A 280 21.20 -20.71 -6.98
N GLN A 281 20.35 -21.70 -6.77
CA GLN A 281 20.64 -22.84 -5.90
C GLN A 281 20.42 -24.15 -6.63
N GLU A 282 21.16 -25.17 -6.19
CA GLU A 282 20.92 -26.55 -6.60
C GLU A 282 19.72 -27.10 -5.84
N LEU A 283 18.80 -27.72 -6.57
CA LEU A 283 17.60 -28.33 -6.02
C LEU A 283 17.89 -29.81 -5.73
N THR A 284 17.63 -30.24 -4.51
CA THR A 284 17.77 -31.64 -4.10
C THR A 284 16.38 -32.26 -4.02
N CYS A 285 16.04 -33.14 -4.97
CA CYS A 285 14.76 -33.83 -4.95
C CYS A 285 14.62 -34.73 -3.71
N SER A 286 13.43 -34.74 -3.12
CA SER A 286 13.04 -35.70 -2.07
C SER A 286 12.81 -37.10 -2.67
N GLU A 287 12.82 -38.14 -1.82
CA GLU A 287 12.58 -39.55 -2.22
C GLU A 287 11.27 -39.73 -3.01
N ILE A 288 10.24 -38.96 -2.67
CA ILE A 288 8.92 -38.95 -3.33
C ILE A 288 8.87 -38.12 -4.63
N GLU A 289 9.86 -37.25 -4.85
CA GLU A 289 9.95 -36.38 -6.03
C GLU A 289 10.76 -37.02 -7.17
N PHE A 290 11.50 -38.11 -6.88
CA PHE A 290 12.22 -38.85 -7.90
C PHE A 290 11.26 -39.64 -8.79
N LEU A 291 11.44 -39.45 -10.10
CA LEU A 291 10.86 -40.33 -11.09
C LEU A 291 11.68 -41.62 -11.11
N GLN A 292 11.01 -42.73 -10.76
CA GLN A 292 11.61 -44.06 -10.71
C GLN A 292 11.25 -44.81 -11.99
N PHE A 293 12.27 -45.28 -12.70
CA PHE A 293 12.09 -46.16 -13.85
C PHE A 293 13.24 -47.15 -13.97
N GLN A 294 13.00 -48.23 -14.71
CA GLN A 294 13.99 -49.28 -14.93
C GLN A 294 14.74 -49.04 -16.24
N THR A 295 16.05 -49.26 -16.24
CA THR A 295 16.84 -49.24 -17.47
C THR A 295 16.70 -50.53 -18.26
N PRO A 296 16.86 -50.48 -19.59
CA PRO A 296 17.07 -51.68 -20.39
C PRO A 296 18.27 -52.48 -19.89
N ALA A 297 18.25 -53.81 -20.08
CA ALA A 297 19.34 -54.69 -19.66
C ALA A 297 20.68 -54.24 -20.27
N ASN A 298 21.74 -54.25 -19.43
CA ASN A 298 23.13 -53.88 -19.76
C ASN A 298 23.44 -52.38 -19.96
N LEU A 299 22.54 -51.46 -19.56
CA LEU A 299 22.85 -50.02 -19.54
C LEU A 299 22.75 -49.46 -18.12
N THR A 300 23.72 -48.61 -17.76
CA THR A 300 23.66 -47.81 -16.52
C THR A 300 22.65 -46.67 -16.67
N CYS A 301 22.11 -46.18 -15.54
CA CYS A 301 21.25 -45.00 -15.52
C CYS A 301 21.89 -43.78 -16.20
N GLY A 302 23.20 -43.59 -16.02
CA GLY A 302 23.95 -42.52 -16.65
C GLY A 302 24.04 -42.65 -18.17
N GLU A 303 24.22 -43.86 -18.70
CA GLU A 303 24.34 -44.09 -20.15
C GLU A 303 23.00 -43.96 -20.86
N TYR A 304 21.92 -44.48 -20.27
CA TYR A 304 20.59 -44.45 -20.88
C TYR A 304 19.97 -43.04 -20.84
N VAL A 305 20.10 -42.35 -19.70
CA VAL A 305 19.40 -41.08 -19.45
C VAL A 305 20.32 -39.88 -19.66
N GLY A 306 21.64 -40.07 -19.75
CA GLY A 306 22.62 -38.98 -19.83
C GLY A 306 22.37 -38.01 -20.99
N GLN A 307 22.05 -38.53 -22.19
CA GLN A 307 21.70 -37.66 -23.34
C GLN A 307 20.40 -36.90 -23.10
N PHE A 308 19.42 -37.51 -22.42
CA PHE A 308 18.16 -36.87 -22.06
C PHE A 308 18.37 -35.76 -21.02
N VAL A 309 19.17 -36.02 -19.98
CA VAL A 309 19.53 -35.01 -18.96
C VAL A 309 20.28 -33.84 -19.59
N GLN A 310 21.17 -34.09 -20.54
CA GLN A 310 21.87 -33.02 -21.26
C GLN A 310 20.93 -32.19 -22.16
N ALA A 311 19.90 -32.81 -22.75
CA ALA A 311 18.96 -32.14 -23.65
C ALA A 311 17.84 -31.38 -22.92
N VAL A 312 17.29 -31.95 -21.84
CA VAL A 312 16.10 -31.44 -21.13
C VAL A 312 16.47 -30.77 -19.79
N GLY A 313 17.66 -31.04 -19.26
CA GLY A 313 18.05 -30.67 -17.90
C GLY A 313 17.62 -31.73 -16.88
N GLY A 314 17.80 -31.43 -15.60
CA GLY A 314 17.53 -32.36 -14.49
C GLY A 314 18.81 -32.98 -13.91
N ALA A 315 18.65 -33.82 -12.89
CA ALA A 315 19.78 -34.45 -12.20
C ALA A 315 19.48 -35.92 -11.89
N LEU A 316 20.48 -36.78 -12.07
CA LEU A 316 20.43 -38.18 -11.68
C LEU A 316 21.10 -38.34 -10.32
N SER A 317 20.40 -38.94 -9.36
CA SER A 317 20.99 -39.20 -8.04
C SER A 317 21.88 -40.45 -8.02
N ASN A 318 21.64 -41.41 -8.91
CA ASN A 318 22.32 -42.72 -8.91
C ASN A 318 22.79 -43.16 -10.32
N PRO A 319 23.75 -42.46 -10.92
CA PRO A 319 24.19 -42.71 -12.30
C PRO A 319 24.74 -44.13 -12.54
N GLY A 320 25.28 -44.80 -11.52
CA GLY A 320 25.86 -46.14 -11.63
C GLY A 320 24.92 -47.32 -11.35
N SER A 321 23.63 -47.07 -11.13
CA SER A 321 22.63 -48.14 -10.91
C SER A 321 22.21 -48.78 -12.24
N ASN A 322 22.02 -50.10 -12.24
CA ASN A 322 21.55 -50.88 -13.40
C ASN A 322 20.12 -51.42 -13.20
N GLN A 323 19.44 -51.04 -12.11
CA GLN A 323 18.12 -51.57 -11.75
C GLN A 323 17.07 -50.47 -11.73
N THR A 324 17.17 -49.55 -10.78
CA THR A 324 16.24 -48.42 -10.62
C THR A 324 17.00 -47.12 -10.78
N CYS A 325 16.57 -46.27 -11.69
CA CYS A 325 17.10 -44.91 -11.85
C CYS A 325 16.23 -43.93 -11.11
N LEU A 326 16.88 -43.01 -10.39
CA LEU A 326 16.26 -41.91 -9.66
C LEU A 326 16.57 -40.62 -10.41
N TYR A 327 15.58 -40.15 -11.18
CA TYR A 327 15.69 -38.93 -11.96
C TYR A 327 14.91 -37.78 -11.32
N CYS A 328 15.59 -36.66 -11.11
CA CYS A 328 15.01 -35.41 -10.64
C CYS A 328 14.76 -34.49 -11.84
N PRO A 329 13.50 -34.12 -12.15
CA PRO A 329 13.18 -33.35 -13.34
C PRO A 329 13.68 -31.89 -13.30
N ILE A 330 14.00 -31.38 -12.11
CA ILE A 330 14.47 -30.00 -11.92
C ILE A 330 15.75 -30.03 -11.07
N ALA A 331 16.88 -29.67 -11.66
CA ALA A 331 18.18 -29.63 -10.96
C ALA A 331 18.51 -28.27 -10.33
N SER A 332 17.87 -27.19 -10.80
CA SER A 332 18.16 -25.83 -10.37
C SER A 332 16.88 -25.11 -9.98
N THR A 333 16.95 -24.33 -8.90
CA THR A 333 15.85 -23.48 -8.47
C THR A 333 15.49 -22.42 -9.52
N ASP A 334 16.44 -21.98 -10.33
CA ASP A 334 16.18 -21.02 -11.41
C ASP A 334 15.27 -21.61 -12.49
N THR A 335 15.41 -22.91 -12.80
CA THR A 335 14.50 -23.61 -13.72
C THR A 335 13.08 -23.61 -13.14
N TYR A 336 12.90 -23.90 -11.85
CA TYR A 336 11.60 -23.77 -11.18
C TYR A 336 11.05 -22.34 -11.28
N LEU A 337 11.84 -21.32 -10.96
CA LEU A 337 11.42 -19.91 -11.05
C LEU A 337 10.98 -19.53 -12.48
N THR A 338 11.67 -20.04 -13.52
CA THR A 338 11.28 -19.75 -14.92
C THR A 338 9.93 -20.35 -15.30
N THR A 339 9.54 -21.51 -14.74
CA THR A 339 8.19 -22.07 -14.93
C THR A 339 7.10 -21.14 -14.42
N MET A 340 7.41 -20.33 -13.41
CA MET A 340 6.53 -19.32 -12.83
C MET A 340 6.67 -17.94 -13.49
N SER A 341 7.42 -17.83 -14.59
CA SER A 341 7.76 -16.56 -15.24
C SER A 341 8.55 -15.59 -14.35
N ILE A 342 9.32 -16.10 -13.38
CA ILE A 342 10.15 -15.30 -12.46
C ILE A 342 11.62 -15.49 -12.82
N ARG A 343 12.38 -14.39 -12.88
CA ARG A 343 13.82 -14.39 -13.19
C ARG A 343 14.60 -13.71 -12.08
N TYR A 344 15.69 -14.35 -11.63
CA TYR A 344 16.57 -13.80 -10.59
C TYR A 344 17.16 -12.44 -10.97
N SER A 345 17.50 -12.24 -12.25
CA SER A 345 18.07 -10.97 -12.75
C SER A 345 17.11 -9.78 -12.62
N GLU A 346 15.81 -10.01 -12.51
CA GLU A 346 14.79 -8.97 -12.53
C GLU A 346 14.43 -8.46 -11.13
N ARG A 347 15.00 -9.03 -10.06
CA ARG A 347 14.67 -8.71 -8.67
C ARG A 347 14.78 -7.21 -8.33
N TRP A 348 15.84 -6.54 -8.80
CA TRP A 348 16.05 -5.10 -8.59
C TRP A 348 15.11 -4.23 -9.42
N ARG A 349 14.78 -4.67 -10.65
CA ARG A 349 13.76 -4.00 -11.48
C ARG A 349 12.42 -4.04 -10.78
N ASN A 350 12.04 -5.20 -10.25
CA ASN A 350 10.77 -5.40 -9.55
C ASN A 350 10.71 -4.56 -8.26
N PHE A 351 11.81 -4.42 -7.53
CA PHE A 351 11.91 -3.49 -6.40
C PHE A 351 11.71 -2.03 -6.82
N GLY A 352 12.31 -1.60 -7.94
CA GLY A 352 12.10 -0.26 -8.48
C GLY A 352 10.66 0.00 -8.93
N LEU A 353 10.00 -1.00 -9.53
CA LEU A 353 8.59 -0.91 -9.92
C LEU A 353 7.68 -0.71 -8.70
N LEU A 354 7.98 -1.36 -7.57
CA LEU A 354 7.21 -1.19 -6.34
C LEU A 354 7.25 0.27 -5.84
N TRP A 355 8.39 0.94 -5.92
CA TRP A 355 8.50 2.37 -5.61
C TRP A 355 7.71 3.27 -6.57
N ALA A 356 7.60 2.89 -7.85
CA ALA A 356 6.74 3.61 -8.79
C ALA A 356 5.26 3.53 -8.37
N PHE A 357 4.80 2.37 -7.88
CA PHE A 357 3.46 2.21 -7.32
C PHE A 357 3.26 3.04 -6.03
N ILE A 358 4.24 3.05 -5.12
CA ILE A 358 4.20 3.88 -3.91
C ILE A 358 4.03 5.37 -4.26
N VAL A 359 4.82 5.88 -5.21
CA VAL A 359 4.72 7.28 -5.67
C VAL A 359 3.37 7.54 -6.35
N PHE A 360 2.89 6.60 -7.16
CA PHE A 360 1.57 6.66 -7.79
C PHE A 360 0.47 6.76 -6.74
N ASP A 361 0.49 5.94 -5.69
CA ASP A 361 -0.51 5.96 -4.61
C ASP A 361 -0.56 7.30 -3.89
N VAL A 362 0.60 7.91 -3.60
CA VAL A 362 0.66 9.24 -2.97
C VAL A 362 0.04 10.31 -3.87
N ILE A 363 0.37 10.30 -5.16
CA ILE A 363 -0.19 11.23 -6.14
C ILE A 363 -1.70 10.99 -6.30
N ALA A 364 -2.12 9.74 -6.37
CA ALA A 364 -3.53 9.35 -6.49
C ALA A 364 -4.33 9.75 -5.24
N ALA A 365 -3.75 9.63 -4.04
CA ALA A 365 -4.37 10.11 -2.79
C ALA A 365 -4.60 11.63 -2.83
N LEU A 366 -3.58 12.39 -3.24
CA LEU A 366 -3.69 13.85 -3.40
C LEU A 366 -4.73 14.23 -4.45
N ALA A 367 -4.72 13.56 -5.60
CA ALA A 367 -5.66 13.80 -6.71
C ALA A 367 -7.10 13.44 -6.33
N ALA A 368 -7.31 12.31 -5.67
CA ALA A 368 -8.63 11.86 -5.21
C ALA A 368 -9.21 12.84 -4.18
N TYR A 369 -8.40 13.30 -3.23
CA TYR A 369 -8.82 14.30 -2.26
C TYR A 369 -9.18 15.63 -2.95
N TRP A 370 -8.32 16.10 -3.87
CA TRP A 370 -8.56 17.33 -4.61
C TRP A 370 -9.83 17.28 -5.46
N LEU A 371 -10.05 16.17 -6.17
CA LEU A 371 -11.17 16.03 -7.10
C LEU A 371 -12.52 15.93 -6.38
N ILE A 372 -12.58 15.19 -5.27
CA ILE A 372 -13.84 14.87 -4.59
C ILE A 372 -14.14 15.84 -3.45
N ARG A 373 -13.12 16.28 -2.69
CA ARG A 373 -13.32 16.96 -1.40
C ARG A 373 -12.98 18.44 -1.41
N VAL A 374 -12.32 18.99 -2.43
CA VAL A 374 -11.97 20.42 -2.47
C VAL A 374 -13.05 21.23 -3.21
N PRO A 375 -13.81 22.10 -2.50
CA PRO A 375 -13.96 23.53 -2.76
C PRO A 375 -13.86 24.11 -4.16
N LYS A 376 -14.40 23.57 -5.25
CA LYS A 376 -14.30 24.25 -6.55
C LYS A 376 -15.23 25.47 -6.57
N LYS A 377 -14.65 26.67 -6.75
CA LYS A 377 -15.36 27.94 -6.96
C LYS A 377 -16.15 27.82 -8.28
N GLY A 378 -17.38 27.32 -8.19
CA GLY A 378 -18.27 27.12 -9.35
C GLY A 378 -19.15 25.87 -9.27
N THR A 379 -18.81 24.88 -8.44
CA THR A 379 -19.51 23.57 -8.42
C THR A 379 -20.30 23.35 -7.12
N ARG A 380 -20.81 24.43 -6.52
CA ARG A 380 -21.45 24.38 -5.19
C ARG A 380 -22.93 24.00 -5.20
N LEU A 381 -23.45 23.34 -6.24
CA LEU A 381 -24.91 23.20 -6.39
C LEU A 381 -25.52 21.80 -6.53
N LEU A 382 -24.78 20.69 -6.67
CA LEU A 382 -25.50 19.45 -7.05
C LEU A 382 -25.22 18.14 -6.31
N PHE A 383 -24.11 17.94 -5.60
CA PHE A 383 -23.77 16.56 -5.19
C PHE A 383 -23.89 16.18 -3.70
N TRP A 384 -24.08 17.12 -2.77
CA TRP A 384 -24.18 16.78 -1.34
C TRP A 384 -25.22 17.61 -0.60
N LYS A 385 -26.48 17.49 -1.03
CA LYS A 385 -27.64 17.63 -0.16
C LYS A 385 -28.38 16.29 -0.17
N LYS A 386 -27.95 15.38 0.69
CA LYS A 386 -28.79 14.36 1.34
C LYS A 386 -28.04 13.79 2.53
#